data_AF-A0A7C6PZX1-F1
#
_entry.id   AF-A0A7C6PZX1-F1
#
_cell.length_a   1.000
_cell.length_b   1.000
_cell.length_c   1.000
_cell.angle_alpha   90.00
_cell.angle_beta   90.00
_cell.angle_gamma   90.00
#
_symmetry.space_group_name_H-M   'P 1'
#
loop_
_entity.id
_entity.type
_entity.pdbx_description
1 polymer ?
#
loop_
_entity_poly.entity_id
_entity_poly.type
_entity_poly.pdbx_seq_one_letter_code
_entity_poly.pdbx_strand_id
1 'polypeptide(L)' 'MGTGLGLFIVKKIIEMHNGKYGVESEEGKGSIFLFQLELE' A
#
# COMPACT_ATOMS: atom_id res chain seq x y z
N MET A 1 15.93 -8.52 -11.92
CA MET A 1 15.90 -8.18 -10.48
C MET A 1 14.73 -7.24 -10.25
N GLY A 2 13.86 -7.53 -9.29
CA GLY A 2 12.79 -6.59 -8.92
C GLY A 2 13.39 -5.41 -8.18
N THR A 3 13.12 -4.18 -8.62
CA THR A 3 13.67 -2.95 -8.03
C THR A 3 12.97 -2.53 -6.74
N GLY A 4 11.89 -3.21 -6.35
CA GLY A 4 11.06 -2.83 -5.19
C GLY A 4 10.24 -1.56 -5.38
N LEU A 5 10.20 -0.98 -6.59
CA LEU A 5 9.59 0.33 -6.83
C LEU A 5 8.06 0.32 -6.80
N GLY A 6 7.40 -0.82 -7.03
CA GLY A 6 5.95 -0.89 -7.14
C GLY A 6 5.22 -0.34 -5.91
N LEU A 7 5.52 -0.88 -4.72
CA LEU A 7 4.88 -0.45 -3.48
C LEU A 7 5.34 0.94 -3.03
N PHE A 8 6.55 1.35 -3.41
CA PHE A 8 7.04 2.71 -3.18
C PHE A 8 6.21 3.74 -3.95
N ILE A 9 5.91 3.47 -5.22
CA ILE A 9 5.06 4.34 -6.05
C ILE A 9 3.65 4.41 -5.48
N VAL A 10 3.06 3.26 -5.12
CA VAL A 10 1.72 3.20 -4.51
C VAL A 10 1.66 4.03 -3.22
N LYS A 11 2.64 3.86 -2.32
CA LYS A 11 2.75 4.64 -1.08
C LYS A 11 2.76 6.15 -1.37
N LYS A 12 3.55 6.59 -2.36
CA LYS A 12 3.62 8.02 -2.72
C LYS A 12 2.29 8.55 -3.23
N ILE A 13 1.58 7.79 -4.05
CA ILE A 13 0.25 8.17 -4.55
C ILE A 13 -0.73 8.35 -3.38
N ILE A 14 -0.78 7.40 -2.44
CA ILE A 14 -1.69 7.48 -1.29
C ILE A 14 -1.34 8.67 -0.38
N GLU A 15 -0.05 8.90 -0.10
CA GLU A 15 0.42 10.07 0.67
C GLU A 15 0.00 11.39 0.03
N MET A 16 0.10 11.52 -1.30
CA MET A 16 -0.30 12.72 -2.03
C MET A 16 -1.81 13.04 -1.92
N HIS A 17 -2.64 12.02 -1.71
CA HIS A 17 -4.08 12.17 -1.54
C HIS A 17 -4.50 12.22 -0.06
N ASN A 18 -3.55 12.36 0.88
CA ASN A 18 -3.78 12.24 2.33
C ASN A 18 -4.53 10.96 2.72
N GLY A 19 -4.40 9.91 1.91
CA GLY A 19 -5.05 8.63 2.15
C GLY A 19 -4.37 7.81 3.23
N LYS A 20 -5.02 6.72 3.62
CA LYS A 20 -4.47 5.74 4.59
C LYS A 20 -4.01 4.50 3.85
N TYR A 21 -2.95 3.88 4.35
CA TYR A 21 -2.46 2.60 3.84
C TYR A 21 -1.99 1.71 4.99
N GLY A 22 -1.99 0.41 4.78
CA GLY A 22 -1.58 -0.57 5.77
C GLY A 22 -1.21 -1.93 5.16
N VAL A 23 -0.59 -2.77 5.97
CA VAL A 23 -0.29 -4.16 5.63
C VAL A 23 -0.60 -5.04 6.83
N GLU A 24 -1.33 -6.11 6.57
CA GLU A 24 -1.50 -7.22 7.50
C GLU A 24 -0.85 -8.44 6.87
N SER A 25 0.01 -9.14 7.60
CA SER A 25 0.70 -10.31 7.06
C SER A 25 0.82 -11.38 8.11
N GLU A 26 0.52 -12.61 7.70
CA GLU A 26 0.70 -13.78 8.53
C GLU A 26 1.47 -14.85 7.73
N GLU A 27 2.53 -15.37 8.32
CA GLU A 27 3.38 -16.38 7.69
C GLU A 27 2.55 -17.63 7.34
N GLY A 28 2.75 -18.17 6.13
CA GLY A 28 1.98 -19.30 5.64
C GLY A 28 0.52 -18.99 5.26
N LYS A 29 0.00 -17.79 5.54
CA LYS A 29 -1.35 -17.33 5.11
C LYS A 29 -1.32 -16.21 4.08
N GLY A 30 -0.20 -15.51 3.96
CA GLY A 30 0.01 -14.44 2.98
C GLY A 30 -0.12 -13.04 3.59
N SER A 31 -0.34 -12.06 2.72
CA SER A 31 -0.38 -10.64 3.10
C SER A 31 -1.57 -9.93 2.46
N ILE A 32 -2.17 -9.02 3.20
CA ILE A 32 -3.24 -8.12 2.79
C ILE A 32 -2.67 -6.70 2.79
N PHE A 33 -2.77 -6.03 1.64
CA PHE A 33 -2.40 -4.61 1.50
C PHE A 33 -3.67 -3.78 1.40
N LEU A 34 -3.81 -2.80 2.28
CA LEU A 34 -5.01 -1.96 2.39
C LEU A 34 -4.67 -0.53 1.98
N PHE A 35 -5.56 0.08 1.20
CA PHE A 35 -5.45 1.47 0.76
C PHE A 35 -6.83 2.12 0.85
N GLN A 36 -6.89 3.33 1.39
CA GLN A 36 -8.13 4.09 1.57
C GLN A 36 -7.90 5.53 1.10
N LEU A 37 -8.81 6.01 0.25
CA LEU A 37 -8.88 7.38 -0.23
C LEU A 37 -10.25 7.95 0.13
N GLU A 38 -10.30 9.25 0.40
CA GLU A 38 -11.57 9.97 0.57
C GLU A 38 -12.16 10.28 -0.80
N LEU A 39 -13.49 10.19 -0.92
CA LEU A 39 -14.24 10.61 -2.11
C LEU A 39 -14.88 11.96 -1.81
N GLU A 40 -14.87 12.84 -2.81
CA GLU A 40 -15.60 14.12 -2.79
C GLU A 40 -17.12 13.91 -2.94
#